data_AF-A0AAN8Z5U5-F1
#
_entry.id   AF-A0AAN8Z5U5-F1
#
_cell.length_a   1.000
_cell.length_b   1.000
_cell.length_c   1.000
_cell.angle_alpha   90.00
_cell.angle_beta   90.00
_cell.angle_gamma   90.00
#
_symmetry.space_group_name_H-M   'P 1'
#
loop_
_entity.id
_entity.type
_entity.pdbx_description
1 polymer ?
#
loop_
_entity_poly.entity_id
_entity_poly.type
_entity_poly.pdbx_seq_one_letter_code
_entity_poly.pdbx_strand_id
1 'polypeptide(L)'
;MSGSTGERSFADIITSIRYWVIHSITIPSLFIAGWLFVSTGLAYDVFGSPRPNEVNGRYYWKDSSLANRYCNWHSCDRFNRYFLLWFIFRVGFIPVVITLTEL
;
A
#
# COMPACT_ATOMS: atom_id res chain seq x y z
N MET A 1 -40.37 -12.49 3.76
CA MET A 1 -39.62 -11.33 4.30
C MET A 1 -38.14 -11.70 4.20
N SER A 2 -37.40 -11.06 3.29
CA SER A 2 -35.96 -11.27 3.14
C SER A 2 -35.26 -10.67 4.36
N GLY A 3 -34.53 -11.49 5.10
CA GLY A 3 -33.89 -11.13 6.35
C GLY A 3 -32.76 -10.12 6.14
N SER A 4 -32.72 -9.09 6.98
CA SER A 4 -31.53 -8.27 7.18
C SER A 4 -30.39 -9.18 7.66
N THR A 5 -29.23 -9.10 7.00
CA THR A 5 -28.05 -9.91 7.30
C THR A 5 -27.37 -9.53 8.62
N GLY A 6 -27.89 -8.53 9.35
CA GLY A 6 -27.34 -8.05 10.63
C GLY A 6 -26.09 -7.17 10.49
N GLU A 7 -25.61 -6.97 9.26
CA GLU A 7 -24.51 -6.04 8.96
C GLU A 7 -25.00 -4.58 8.99
N ARG A 8 -24.11 -3.66 9.39
CA ARG A 8 -24.41 -2.22 9.34
C ARG A 8 -24.59 -1.78 7.89
N SER A 9 -25.65 -1.02 7.62
CA SER A 9 -25.91 -0.54 6.25
C SER A 9 -24.75 0.32 5.73
N PHE A 10 -24.44 0.20 4.43
CA PHE A 10 -23.36 1.00 3.82
C PHE A 10 -23.60 2.51 3.96
N ALA A 11 -24.86 2.95 3.88
CA ALA A 11 -25.23 4.35 4.06
C ALA A 11 -24.85 4.86 5.47
N ASP A 12 -25.04 4.04 6.51
CA ASP A 12 -24.67 4.39 7.89
C ASP A 12 -23.16 4.37 8.12
N ILE A 13 -22.40 3.64 7.30
CA ILE A 13 -20.94 3.57 7.37
C ILE A 13 -20.34 4.85 6.80
N ILE A 14 -20.73 5.25 5.58
CA ILE A 14 -20.15 6.42 4.91
C ILE A 14 -20.62 7.76 5.49
N THR A 15 -21.73 7.79 6.22
CA THR A 15 -22.21 9.00 6.90
C THR A 15 -21.63 9.16 8.31
N SER A 16 -20.97 8.12 8.84
CA SER A 16 -20.38 8.13 10.18
C SER A 16 -19.12 8.98 10.23
N ILE A 17 -19.02 9.88 11.22
CA ILE A 17 -17.82 10.68 11.47
C ILE A 17 -16.59 9.81 11.74
N ARG A 18 -16.77 8.71 12.50
CA ARG A 18 -15.69 7.78 12.87
C ARG A 18 -15.10 7.08 11.66
N TYR A 19 -15.94 6.78 10.67
CA TYR A 19 -15.48 6.22 9.40
C TYR A 19 -14.52 7.19 8.70
N TRP A 20 -14.88 8.47 8.60
CA TRP A 20 -14.03 9.48 7.97
C TRP A 20 -12.78 9.85 8.76
N VAL A 21 -12.82 9.86 10.10
CA VAL A 21 -11.62 10.10 10.92
C VAL A 21 -10.54 9.06 10.62
N ILE A 22 -10.92 7.80 10.42
CA ILE A 22 -9.98 6.71 10.11
C ILE A 22 -9.61 6.69 8.61
N HIS A 23 -10.60 6.87 7.74
CA HIS A 23 -10.42 6.74 6.30
C HIS A 23 -9.73 7.94 5.65
N SER A 24 -9.82 9.14 6.26
CA SER A 24 -9.10 10.33 5.80
C SER A 24 -7.58 10.20 5.91
N ILE A 25 -7.06 9.31 6.77
CA ILE A 25 -5.62 9.05 6.89
C ILE A 25 -5.25 7.80 6.08
N THR A 26 -6.03 6.73 6.22
CA THR A 26 -5.69 5.43 5.62
C THR A 26 -5.85 5.41 4.10
N ILE A 27 -6.86 6.07 3.52
CA ILE A 27 -7.07 6.11 2.07
C ILE A 27 -5.95 6.90 1.37
N PRO A 28 -5.60 8.15 1.77
CA PRO A 28 -4.49 8.87 1.14
C PRO A 28 -3.15 8.16 1.33
N SER A 29 -2.93 7.53 2.49
CA SER A 29 -1.70 6.75 2.74
C SER A 29 -1.54 5.58 1.76
N LEU A 30 -2.61 4.81 1.52
CA LEU A 30 -2.63 3.73 0.52
C LEU A 30 -2.40 4.25 -0.89
N PHE A 31 -3.02 5.38 -1.23
CA PHE A 31 -2.85 6.01 -2.54
C PHE A 31 -1.40 6.43 -2.79
N ILE A 32 -0.77 7.10 -1.82
CA ILE A 32 0.64 7.52 -1.90
C ILE A 32 1.56 6.31 -1.96
N ALA A 33 1.29 5.24 -1.19
CA ALA A 33 2.06 4.01 -1.27
C ALA A 33 1.99 3.37 -2.67
N GLY A 34 0.80 3.29 -3.28
CA GLY A 34 0.63 2.80 -4.64
C GLY A 34 1.32 3.69 -5.69
N TRP A 35 1.25 5.01 -5.52
CA TRP A 35 1.96 5.96 -6.39
C TRP A 35 3.47 5.81 -6.31
N LEU A 36 4.03 5.70 -5.10
CA LEU A 36 5.46 5.48 -4.88
C LEU A 36 5.92 4.13 -5.43
N PHE A 37 5.09 3.10 -5.31
CA PHE A 37 5.37 1.77 -5.85
C PHE A 37 5.61 1.79 -7.37
N VAL A 38 4.83 2.57 -8.12
CA VAL A 38 4.98 2.71 -9.58
C VAL A 38 6.08 3.71 -9.94
N SER A 39 6.09 4.89 -9.32
CA SER A 39 7.02 5.98 -9.67
C SER A 39 8.48 5.69 -9.35
N THR A 40 8.77 4.86 -8.33
CA THR A 40 10.14 4.44 -8.00
C THR A 40 10.70 3.36 -8.93
N GLY A 41 9.87 2.81 -9.83
CA GLY A 41 10.25 1.71 -10.70
C GLY A 41 10.12 0.33 -10.03
N LEU A 42 9.71 0.26 -8.77
CA LEU A 42 9.60 -0.99 -8.01
C LEU A 42 8.61 -1.98 -8.64
N ALA A 43 7.53 -1.48 -9.23
CA ALA A 43 6.57 -2.30 -9.96
C ALA A 43 7.23 -3.07 -11.12
N TYR A 44 8.07 -2.39 -11.92
CA TYR A 44 8.78 -3.01 -13.05
C TYR A 44 9.77 -4.06 -12.57
N ASP A 45 10.39 -3.77 -11.43
CA ASP A 45 11.40 -4.59 -10.77
C ASP A 45 10.84 -5.83 -10.07
N VAL A 46 9.61 -5.77 -9.53
CA VAL A 46 8.90 -6.88 -8.87
C VAL A 46 8.25 -7.80 -9.90
N PHE A 47 7.62 -7.22 -10.92
CA PHE A 47 6.90 -8.00 -11.93
C PHE A 47 7.76 -8.36 -13.15
N GLY A 48 9.01 -7.88 -13.21
CA GLY A 48 9.93 -8.11 -14.34
C GLY A 48 9.43 -7.49 -15.65
N SER A 49 8.58 -6.46 -15.58
CA SER A 49 8.03 -5.83 -16.78
C SER A 49 9.07 -4.89 -17.40
N PRO A 50 9.26 -4.92 -18.73
CA PRO A 50 10.24 -4.09 -19.39
C PRO A 50 9.95 -2.62 -19.15
N ARG A 51 10.94 -1.86 -18.69
CA ARG A 51 10.81 -0.40 -18.64
C ARG A 51 10.77 0.14 -20.08
N PRO A 52 10.07 1.25 -20.36
CA PRO A 52 9.97 1.79 -21.71
C PRO A 52 11.33 2.07 -22.40
N ASN A 53 12.39 2.29 -21.62
CA ASN A 53 13.75 2.50 -22.09
C ASN A 53 14.60 1.21 -22.23
N GLU A 54 14.08 0.05 -21.84
CA GLU A 54 14.76 -1.25 -21.90
C GLU A 54 14.34 -2.06 -23.15
N VAL A 55 13.22 -1.73 -23.79
CA VAL A 55 12.70 -2.47 -24.95
C VAL A 55 13.58 -2.31 -26.20
N ASN A 56 14.31 -1.20 -26.35
CA ASN A 56 14.99 -0.85 -27.61
C ASN A 56 16.53 -0.75 -27.53
N GLY A 57 17.16 -1.13 -26.43
CA GLY A 57 18.62 -1.11 -26.40
C GLY A 57 19.24 -1.71 -25.14
N ARG A 58 20.21 -2.61 -25.37
CA ARG A 58 21.23 -3.11 -24.43
C ARG A 58 20.93 -4.46 -23.77
N TYR A 59 20.94 -5.52 -24.58
CA TYR A 59 21.25 -6.89 -24.13
C TYR A 59 22.76 -7.19 -24.10
N TYR A 60 23.61 -6.17 -23.95
CA TYR A 60 25.05 -6.36 -24.03
C TYR A 60 25.74 -5.69 -22.84
N TRP A 61 26.21 -6.54 -21.93
CA TRP A 61 27.26 -6.31 -20.94
C TRP A 61 26.91 -5.40 -19.75
N LYS A 62 26.42 -6.03 -18.68
CA LYS A 62 26.90 -5.78 -17.32
C LYS A 62 26.42 -6.93 -16.44
N ASP A 63 27.31 -7.42 -15.57
CA ASP A 63 26.92 -8.06 -14.30
C ASP A 63 26.23 -7.05 -13.35
N SER A 64 25.36 -6.19 -13.90
CA SER A 64 24.42 -5.33 -13.21
C SER A 64 23.23 -6.12 -12.67
N SER A 65 23.09 -7.40 -13.01
CA SER A 65 22.07 -8.27 -12.44
C SER A 65 22.13 -8.31 -10.91
N LEU A 66 23.31 -8.48 -10.32
CA LEU A 66 23.43 -8.54 -8.86
C LEU A 66 23.27 -7.14 -8.24
N ALA A 67 23.97 -6.13 -8.75
CA ALA A 67 23.87 -4.76 -8.23
C ALA A 67 22.46 -4.16 -8.34
N ASN A 68 21.79 -4.35 -9.49
CA ASN A 68 20.43 -3.90 -9.71
C ASN A 68 19.43 -4.71 -8.86
N ARG A 69 19.66 -6.03 -8.70
CA ARG A 69 18.90 -6.84 -7.72
C ARG A 69 19.09 -6.33 -6.29
N TYR A 70 20.31 -6.02 -5.83
CA TYR A 70 20.54 -5.51 -4.48
C TYR A 70 19.87 -4.14 -4.24
N CYS A 71 19.98 -3.20 -5.17
CA CYS A 71 19.30 -1.91 -5.07
C CYS A 71 17.77 -2.05 -5.08
N ASN A 72 17.23 -2.95 -5.91
CA ASN A 72 15.81 -3.31 -5.94
C ASN A 72 15.38 -3.93 -4.60
N TRP A 73 16.03 -5.00 -4.14
CA TRP A 73 15.74 -5.64 -2.86
C TRP A 73 15.77 -4.63 -1.71
N HIS A 74 16.74 -3.72 -1.68
CA HIS A 74 16.83 -2.70 -0.64
C HIS A 74 15.69 -1.66 -0.71
N SER A 75 15.23 -1.27 -1.90
CA SER A 75 14.05 -0.43 -2.09
C SER A 75 12.75 -1.16 -1.76
N CYS A 76 12.64 -2.43 -2.16
CA CYS A 76 11.49 -3.30 -1.92
C CYS A 76 11.33 -3.59 -0.42
N ASP A 77 12.43 -3.92 0.26
CA ASP A 77 12.51 -4.15 1.70
C ASP A 77 12.22 -2.86 2.49
N ARG A 78 12.69 -1.70 2.01
CA ARG A 78 12.33 -0.40 2.60
C ARG A 78 10.84 -0.08 2.44
N PHE A 79 10.27 -0.31 1.25
CA PHE A 79 8.83 -0.14 1.01
C PHE A 79 8.00 -1.10 1.86
N ASN A 80 8.39 -2.37 1.93
CA ASN A 80 7.73 -3.39 2.75
C ASN A 80 7.81 -3.05 4.25
N ARG A 81 8.94 -2.52 4.72
CA ARG A 81 9.06 -2.02 6.10
C ARG A 81 8.12 -0.84 6.38
N TYR A 82 8.00 0.14 5.49
CA TYR A 82 7.05 1.24 5.68
C TYR A 82 5.60 0.76 5.62
N PHE A 83 5.30 -0.20 4.74
CA PHE A 83 3.98 -0.82 4.66
C PHE A 83 3.65 -1.66 5.91
N LEU A 84 4.63 -2.40 6.43
CA LEU A 84 4.49 -3.20 7.65
C LEU A 84 4.34 -2.30 8.89
N LEU A 85 5.11 -1.22 8.98
CA LEU A 85 4.95 -0.21 10.03
C LEU A 85 3.57 0.45 9.95
N TRP A 86 3.12 0.79 8.74
CA TRP A 86 1.75 1.28 8.51
C TRP A 86 0.70 0.24 8.91
N PHE A 87 0.90 -1.04 8.58
CA PHE A 87 -0.02 -2.13 8.93
C PHE A 87 -0.06 -2.38 10.43
N ILE A 88 1.07 -2.33 11.14
CA ILE A 88 1.14 -2.44 12.60
C ILE A 88 0.46 -1.25 13.26
N PHE A 89 0.69 -0.02 12.77
CA PHE A 89 -0.06 1.15 13.20
C PHE A 89 -1.57 0.99 12.91
N ARG A 90 -1.95 0.43 11.76
CA ARG A 90 -3.34 0.20 11.39
C ARG A 90 -4.03 -0.85 12.26
N VAL A 91 -3.34 -1.95 12.59
CA VAL A 91 -3.90 -3.08 13.37
C VAL A 91 -3.84 -2.80 14.88
N GLY A 92 -2.88 -2.00 15.35
CA GLY A 92 -2.74 -1.66 16.78
C GLY A 92 -3.42 -0.35 17.21
N PHE A 93 -3.33 0.70 16.41
CA PHE A 93 -3.77 2.06 16.80
C PHE A 93 -5.25 2.33 16.49
N ILE A 94 -5.74 1.85 15.35
CA ILE A 94 -7.13 2.05 14.93
C ILE A 94 -8.14 1.39 15.88
N PRO A 95 -7.98 0.11 16.30
CA PRO A 95 -8.90 -0.47 17.28
C PRO A 95 -8.87 0.27 18.62
N VAL A 96 -7.72 0.81 19.05
CA VAL A 96 -7.61 1.61 20.28
C VAL A 96 -8.35 2.96 20.16
N VAL A 97 -8.27 3.64 19.01
CA VAL A 97 -9.04 4.87 18.77
C VAL A 97 -10.55 4.59 18.66
N ILE A 98 -10.92 3.45 18.08
CA ILE A 98 -12.32 3.01 17.99
C ILE A 98 -12.89 2.72 19.39
N THR A 99 -12.14 2.06 20.28
CA THR A 99 -12.60 1.76 21.65
C THR A 99 -12.62 2.98 22.57
N LEU A 100 -11.71 3.95 22.37
CA LEU A 100 -11.68 5.19 23.15
C LEU A 100 -12.74 6.22 22.72
N THR A 101 -13.35 6.06 21.53
CA THR A 101 -14.46 6.91 21.06
C THR A 101 -15.84 6.34 21.39
N GLU A 102 -15.90 5.24 22.15
CA GLU A 102 -17.12 4.59 22.66
C GLU A 102 -17.33 4.81 24.18
N LEU A 103 -16.54 5.70 24.81
CA LEU A 103 -16.76 6.25 26.16
C LEU A 103 -17.24 7.70 26.06
#